data_AF-A0A5A5R2F0-F1
#
_entry.id   AF-A0A5A5R2F0-F1
#
_cell.length_a   1.000
_cell.length_b   1.000
_cell.length_c   1.000
_cell.angle_alpha   90.00
_cell.angle_beta   90.00
_cell.angle_gamma   90.00
#
_symmetry.space_group_name_H-M   'P 1'
#
loop_
_entity.id
_entity.type
_entity.pdbx_description
1 polymer ?
#
loop_
_entity_poly.entity_id
_entity_poly.type
_entity_poly.pdbx_seq_one_letter_code
_entity_poly.pdbx_strand_id
1 'polypeptide(L)' 'MKAFDDGENIIEYLDLTKIKPANSEEQTIAFEFPSWMVEALEQESQRRDLRLQAIVMIIIDLMVAKVI' A
#
# COMPACT_ATOMS: atom_id res chain seq x y z
N MET A 1 -25.70 3.65 -6.92
CA MET A 1 -25.20 2.34 -6.44
C MET A 1 -25.71 1.27 -7.40
N LYS A 2 -25.08 1.10 -8.56
CA LYS A 2 -25.44 -0.03 -9.47
C LYS A 2 -24.22 -0.55 -10.25
N ALA A 3 -23.36 0.34 -10.72
CA ALA A 3 -22.13 -0.03 -11.44
C ALA A 3 -21.07 -0.80 -10.61
N PHE A 4 -21.15 -0.75 -9.27
CA PHE A 4 -20.18 -1.43 -8.39
C PHE A 4 -20.50 -2.92 -8.22
N ASP A 5 -21.79 -3.29 -8.30
CA ASP A 5 -22.26 -4.65 -8.03
C ASP A 5 -22.26 -5.54 -9.30
N ASP A 6 -22.24 -4.93 -10.48
CA ASP A 6 -22.33 -5.62 -11.78
C ASP A 6 -20.97 -6.13 -12.31
N GLY A 7 -19.88 -5.99 -11.54
CA GLY A 7 -18.54 -6.49 -11.91
C GLY A 7 -17.89 -5.72 -13.08
N GLU A 8 -18.42 -4.55 -13.42
CA GLU A 8 -17.84 -3.70 -14.46
C GLU A 8 -16.54 -3.04 -13.97
N ASN A 9 -15.57 -2.91 -14.87
CA ASN A 9 -14.29 -2.28 -14.57
C ASN A 9 -14.48 -0.76 -14.51
N ILE A 10 -14.76 -0.25 -13.31
CA ILE A 10 -14.97 1.17 -13.04
C ILE A 10 -13.67 1.98 -12.91
N ILE A 11 -12.50 1.39 -13.20
CA ILE A 11 -11.20 2.05 -13.04
C ILE A 11 -11.09 3.25 -13.99
N GLU A 12 -11.74 3.22 -15.15
CA GLU A 12 -11.79 4.34 -16.10
C GLU A 12 -12.56 5.56 -15.59
N TYR A 13 -13.41 5.39 -14.56
CA TYR A 13 -14.14 6.47 -13.89
C TYR A 13 -13.50 6.90 -12.57
N LEU A 14 -12.49 6.15 -12.08
CA LEU A 14 -11.67 6.59 -10.97
C LEU A 14 -10.67 7.63 -11.48
N ASP A 15 -10.91 8.89 -11.12
CA ASP A 15 -9.92 9.93 -11.25
C ASP A 15 -8.81 9.71 -10.21
N LEU A 16 -7.85 8.84 -10.54
CA LEU A 16 -6.72 8.47 -9.69
C LEU A 16 -5.85 9.68 -9.30
N THR A 17 -5.99 10.81 -9.99
CA THR A 17 -5.29 12.07 -9.66
C THR A 17 -5.92 12.81 -8.49
N LYS A 18 -7.15 12.46 -8.11
CA LYS A 18 -7.87 12.98 -6.93
C LYS A 18 -7.67 12.15 -5.66
N ILE A 19 -6.97 11.02 -5.74
CA ILE A 19 -6.51 10.28 -4.56
C ILE A 19 -5.30 11.04 -4.01
N LYS A 20 -5.55 12.17 -3.36
CA LYS A 20 -4.57 12.82 -2.48
C LYS A 20 -4.82 12.29 -1.07
N PRO A 21 -3.83 11.70 -0.38
CA PRO A 21 -3.93 11.45 1.05
C PRO A 21 -4.28 12.76 1.75
N ALA A 22 -5.24 12.73 2.68
CA ALA A 22 -5.84 13.91 3.31
C ALA A 22 -4.90 14.69 4.27
N ASN A 23 -3.58 14.54 4.15
CA ASN A 23 -2.62 14.93 5.16
C ASN A 23 -1.20 14.84 4.58
N SER A 24 -0.82 15.88 3.83
CA SER A 24 0.46 16.03 3.10
C SER A 24 1.70 16.22 3.97
N GLU A 25 1.65 15.96 5.28
CA GLU A 25 2.81 16.06 6.17
C GLU A 25 3.44 14.68 6.36
N GLU A 26 4.56 14.43 5.68
CA GLU A 26 5.36 13.23 5.86
C GLU A 26 6.00 13.23 7.25
N GLN A 27 5.71 12.23 8.06
CA GLN A 27 6.34 12.00 9.37
C GLN A 27 7.23 10.75 9.30
N THR A 28 8.44 10.85 9.84
CA THR A 28 9.39 9.73 9.92
C THR A 28 9.32 9.08 11.29
N ILE A 29 9.14 7.76 11.32
CA ILE A 29 9.16 6.94 12.53
C ILE A 29 10.26 5.89 12.37
N ALA A 30 11.16 5.79 13.35
CA ALA A 30 12.17 4.74 13.38
C ALA A 30 11.65 3.53 14.16
N PHE A 31 11.82 2.32 13.60
CA PHE A 31 11.50 1.06 14.25
C PHE A 31 12.53 0.00 13.83
N GLU A 32 12.61 -1.07 14.63
CA GLU A 32 13.49 -2.21 14.37
C GLU A 32 12.65 -3.44 13.99
N PHE A 33 13.21 -4.29 13.12
CA PHE A 33 12.60 -5.56 12.72
C PHE A 33 13.50 -6.73 13.12
N PRO A 34 12.92 -7.87 13.51
CA PRO A 34 13.65 -9.13 13.62
C PRO A 34 14.28 -9.53 12.28
N SER A 35 15.46 -10.16 12.31
CA SER A 35 16.18 -10.59 11.09
C SER A 35 15.34 -11.45 10.14
N TRP A 36 14.56 -12.40 10.69
CA TRP A 36 13.69 -13.27 9.90
C TRP A 36 12.64 -12.48 9.09
N MET A 37 12.19 -11.34 9.62
CA MET A 37 11.18 -10.51 8.96
C MET A 37 11.82 -9.71 7.82
N VAL A 38 13.03 -9.19 8.03
CA VAL A 38 13.79 -8.47 7.00
C VAL A 38 14.07 -9.40 5.81
N GLU A 39 14.54 -10.62 6.07
CA GLU A 39 14.80 -11.61 5.03
C GLU A 39 13.55 -11.94 4.21
N ALA A 40 12.39 -12.11 4.86
CA ALA A 40 11.12 -12.35 4.17
C ALA A 40 10.69 -11.16 3.30
N LEU A 41 10.88 -9.92 3.78
CA LEU A 41 10.56 -8.72 3.03
C LEU A 41 11.50 -8.52 1.82
N GLU A 42 12.77 -8.87 1.95
CA GLU A 42 13.74 -8.84 0.85
C GLU A 42 13.42 -9.88 -0.24
N GLN A 43 13.00 -11.09 0.14
CA GLN A 43 12.54 -12.09 -0.82
C GLN A 43 11.31 -11.60 -1.61
N GLU A 44 10.37 -10.95 -0.93
CA GLU A 44 9.17 -10.40 -1.58
C GLU A 44 9.51 -9.21 -2.50
N SER A 45 10.49 -8.40 -2.10
CA SER A 45 11.07 -7.32 -2.92
C SER A 45 11.65 -7.86 -4.22
N GLN A 46 12.46 -8.93 -4.17
CA GLN A 46 13.01 -9.59 -5.36
C GLN A 46 11.91 -10.21 -6.22
N ARG A 47 10.92 -10.87 -5.61
CA ARG A 47 9.82 -11.53 -6.33
C ARG A 47 8.94 -10.53 -7.10
N ARG A 48 8.78 -9.31 -6.59
CA ARG A 48 7.93 -8.27 -7.19
C ARG A 48 8.70 -7.21 -7.98
N ASP A 49 10.02 -7.26 -7.97
CA ASP A 49 10.88 -6.20 -8.53
C ASP A 49 10.56 -4.80 -7.97
N LEU A 50 10.41 -4.73 -6.65
CA LEU A 50 10.08 -3.50 -5.92
C LEU A 50 11.12 -3.24 -4.84
N ARG A 51 11.40 -1.96 -4.53
CA ARG A 51 12.25 -1.59 -3.38
C ARG A 51 11.60 -2.04 -2.07
N LEU A 52 12.43 -2.41 -1.09
CA LEU A 52 12.01 -2.84 0.25
C LEU A 52 11.04 -1.84 0.91
N GLN A 53 11.34 -0.54 0.83
CA GLN A 53 10.47 0.53 1.34
C GLN A 53 9.05 0.46 0.75
N ALA A 54 8.92 0.15 -0.55
CA ALA A 54 7.62 0.05 -1.20
C ALA A 54 6.83 -1.16 -0.69
N ILE A 55 7.51 -2.31 -0.50
CA ILE A 55 6.89 -3.50 0.11
C ILE A 55 6.37 -3.19 1.52
N VAL A 56 7.20 -2.52 2.34
CA VAL A 56 6.83 -2.13 3.70
C VAL A 56 5.64 -1.17 3.70
N MET A 57 5.65 -0.17 2.82
CA MET A 57 4.55 0.79 2.70
C MET A 57 3.24 0.10 2.31
N ILE A 58 3.25 -0.78 1.31
CA ILE A 58 2.06 -1.51 0.86
C ILE A 58 1.42 -2.31 2.00
N ILE A 59 2.22 -2.99 2.82
CA ILE A 59 1.72 -3.76 3.98
C ILE A 59 1.10 -2.83 5.02
N ILE A 60 1.76 -1.72 5.34
CA ILE A 60 1.25 -0.73 6.30
C ILE A 60 -0.07 -0.14 5.80
N ASP A 61 -0.16 0.23 4.53
CA ASP A 61 -1.38 0.75 3.92
C ASP A 61 -2.54 -0.24 4.04
N LEU A 62 -2.29 -1.52 3.76
CA LEU A 62 -3.26 -2.61 3.92
C LEU A 62 -3.73 -2.79 5.37
N MET A 63 -2.85 -2.57 6.35
CA MET A 63 -3.18 -2.67 7.77
C MET A 63 -3.98 -1.46 8.24
N VAL A 64 -3.59 -0.25 7.83
CA VAL A 64 -4.24 1.00 8.22
C VAL A 64 -5.61 1.15 7.56
N ALA A 65 -5.75 0.76 6.29
CA ALA A 65 -7.04 0.82 5.57
C ALA A 65 -8.14 -0.06 6.19
N LYS A 66 -7.80 -1.03 7.05
CA LYS A 66 -8.77 -1.84 7.79
C LYS A 66 -9.23 -1.21 9.11
N VAL A 67 -8.54 -0.17 9.57
CA VAL A 67 -8.77 0.47 10.87
C VAL A 67 -9.54 1.79 10.73
N ILE A 68 -9.60 2.36 9.52
CA ILE A 68 -10.30 3.60 9.19
C ILE A 68 -11.62 3.30 8.46
#